data_AF-A0A684HFE1-F1
#
_entry.id   AF-A0A684HFE1-F1
#
_cell.length_a   1.000
_cell.length_b   1.000
_cell.length_c   1.000
_cell.angle_alpha   90.00
_cell.angle_beta   90.00
_cell.angle_gamma   90.00
#
_symmetry.space_group_name_H-M   'P 1'
#
loop_
_entity.id
_entity.type
_entity.pdbx_description
1 polymer ?
#
loop_
_entity_poly.entity_id
_entity_poly.type
_entity_poly.pdbx_seq_one_letter_code
_entity_poly.pdbx_strand_id
1 'polypeptide(L)'
;MTVMEMTKSKARQREIISYIANNVVELEELLKLQKELNNLMKENTEEKQKTYWTKTFDRIVKKKKWAEITIHEFADLRNAGLTCYAIAEHFKVSKSIVFNYTQRNKKEYYKLFDMDEYQRNKEIWND
;
A
#
# COMPACT_ATOMS: atom_id res chain seq x y z
N MET A 1 -10.78 7.70 12.94
CA MET A 1 -11.34 8.51 11.83
C MET A 1 -11.40 7.69 10.53
N THR A 2 -10.36 6.94 10.15
CA THR A 2 -10.27 6.16 8.90
C THR A 2 -11.39 5.12 8.67
N VAL A 3 -11.86 4.42 9.71
CA VAL A 3 -12.92 3.41 9.56
C VAL A 3 -14.26 4.03 9.13
N MET A 4 -14.59 5.22 9.65
CA MET A 4 -15.82 5.94 9.30
C MET A 4 -15.80 6.46 7.86
N GLU A 5 -14.64 6.92 7.39
CA GLU A 5 -14.45 7.40 6.01
C GLU A 5 -14.58 6.26 4.99
N MET A 6 -13.97 5.09 5.25
CA MET A 6 -14.18 3.88 4.42
C MET A 6 -15.65 3.47 4.32
N THR A 7 -16.40 3.53 5.44
CA THR A 7 -17.83 3.17 5.41
C THR A 7 -18.66 4.14 4.56
N LYS A 8 -18.32 5.42 4.55
CA LYS A 8 -18.97 6.42 3.69
C LYS A 8 -18.62 6.22 2.22
N SER A 9 -17.34 5.97 1.91
CA SER A 9 -16.89 5.69 0.55
C SER A 9 -17.58 4.45 -0.02
N LYS A 10 -17.65 3.34 0.74
CA LYS A 10 -18.38 2.13 0.32
C LYS A 10 -19.89 2.33 0.16
N ALA A 11 -20.51 3.16 0.99
CA ALA A 11 -21.92 3.49 0.83
C ALA A 11 -22.16 4.22 -0.50
N ARG A 12 -21.33 5.23 -0.80
CA ARG A 12 -21.39 5.98 -2.06
C ARG A 12 -21.13 5.11 -3.29
N GLN A 13 -20.16 4.19 -3.21
CA GLN A 13 -19.93 3.21 -4.29
C GLN A 13 -21.18 2.38 -4.58
N ARG A 14 -21.86 1.88 -3.54
CA ARG A 14 -23.10 1.10 -3.69
C ARG A 14 -24.23 1.93 -4.27
N GLU A 15 -24.35 3.20 -3.88
CA GLU A 15 -25.33 4.13 -4.47
C GLU A 15 -25.08 4.31 -5.97
N ILE A 16 -23.85 4.60 -6.38
CA ILE A 16 -23.50 4.81 -7.79
C ILE A 16 -23.79 3.54 -8.60
N ILE A 17 -23.35 2.38 -8.12
CA ILE A 17 -23.59 1.08 -8.80
C ILE A 17 -25.10 0.82 -8.92
N SER A 18 -25.85 1.04 -7.84
CA SER A 18 -27.31 0.83 -7.84
C SER A 18 -28.02 1.80 -8.78
N TYR A 19 -27.59 3.06 -8.83
CA TYR A 19 -28.16 4.06 -9.72
C TYR A 19 -27.94 3.69 -11.19
N ILE A 20 -26.71 3.33 -11.57
CA ILE A 20 -26.37 2.90 -12.94
C ILE A 20 -27.12 1.61 -13.32
N ALA A 21 -27.25 0.65 -12.40
CA ALA A 21 -27.89 -0.62 -12.67
C ALA A 21 -29.42 -0.53 -12.86
N ASN A 22 -30.07 0.46 -12.25
CA ASN A 22 -31.53 0.56 -12.22
C ASN A 22 -32.10 1.69 -13.08
N ASN A 23 -31.28 2.53 -13.70
CA ASN A 23 -31.73 3.67 -14.50
C ASN A 23 -31.09 3.66 -15.88
N VAL A 24 -31.81 4.20 -16.88
CA VAL A 24 -31.21 4.57 -18.16
C VAL A 24 -30.46 5.88 -17.93
N VAL A 25 -29.13 5.79 -17.88
CA VAL A 25 -28.26 6.94 -17.60
C VAL A 25 -27.67 7.46 -18.91
N GLU A 26 -27.78 8.77 -19.13
CA GLU A 26 -27.16 9.43 -20.28
C GLU A 26 -25.63 9.29 -20.26
N LEU A 27 -25.01 9.23 -21.44
CA LEU A 27 -23.58 8.93 -21.56
C LEU A 27 -22.69 9.87 -20.74
N GLU A 28 -23.00 11.18 -20.71
CA GLU A 28 -22.22 12.16 -19.97
C GLU A 28 -22.27 11.92 -18.45
N GLU A 29 -23.46 11.59 -17.93
CA GLU A 29 -23.65 11.29 -16.52
C GLU A 29 -23.00 9.95 -16.14
N LEU A 30 -23.11 8.94 -17.01
CA LEU A 30 -22.46 7.65 -16.85
C LEU A 30 -20.93 7.81 -16.72
N LEU A 31 -20.30 8.61 -17.58
CA LEU A 31 -18.87 8.87 -17.54
C LEU A 31 -18.43 9.58 -16.24
N LYS A 32 -19.23 10.54 -15.77
CA LYS A 32 -18.98 11.23 -14.49
C LYS A 32 -19.05 10.26 -13.32
N LEU A 33 -20.08 9.42 -13.27
CA LEU A 33 -20.28 8.43 -12.21
C LEU A 33 -19.20 7.35 -12.22
N GLN A 34 -18.79 6.87 -13.40
CA GLN A 34 -17.67 5.92 -13.52
C GLN A 34 -16.35 6.52 -13.02
N LYS A 35 -16.08 7.80 -13.31
CA LYS A 35 -14.90 8.49 -12.80
C LYS A 35 -14.94 8.63 -11.28
N GLU A 36 -16.09 8.99 -10.71
CA GLU A 36 -16.28 9.05 -9.25
C GLU A 36 -16.06 7.67 -8.61
N LEU A 37 -16.66 6.63 -9.18
CA LEU A 37 -16.51 5.25 -8.70
C LEU A 37 -15.04 4.80 -8.69
N ASN A 38 -14.29 5.09 -9.75
CA ASN A 38 -12.87 4.76 -9.85
C ASN A 38 -12.03 5.50 -8.79
N ASN A 39 -12.33 6.77 -8.54
CA ASN A 39 -11.64 7.53 -7.48
C ASN A 39 -11.93 6.93 -6.10
N LEU A 40 -13.20 6.62 -5.80
CA LEU A 40 -13.58 6.00 -4.53
C LEU A 40 -12.93 4.61 -4.35
N MET A 41 -12.81 3.82 -5.42
CA MET A 41 -12.10 2.54 -5.39
C MET A 41 -10.61 2.73 -5.07
N LYS A 42 -9.96 3.67 -5.76
CA LYS A 42 -8.54 4.00 -5.53
C LYS A 42 -8.27 4.43 -4.09
N GLU A 43 -9.08 5.34 -3.55
CA GLU A 43 -8.96 5.80 -2.15
C GLU A 43 -9.06 4.62 -1.17
N ASN A 44 -10.03 3.72 -1.36
CA ASN A 44 -10.17 2.53 -0.52
C ASN A 44 -8.95 1.59 -0.64
N THR A 45 -8.38 1.42 -1.83
CA THR A 45 -7.17 0.60 -2.04
C THR A 45 -5.98 1.23 -1.30
N GLU A 46 -5.78 2.55 -1.41
CA GLU A 46 -4.71 3.28 -0.71
C GLU A 46 -4.85 3.19 0.82
N GLU A 47 -6.07 3.31 1.36
CA GLU A 47 -6.30 3.19 2.82
C GLU A 47 -6.06 1.78 3.35
N LYS A 48 -6.51 0.75 2.62
CA LYS A 48 -6.22 -0.65 2.96
C LYS A 48 -4.72 -0.91 2.92
N GLN A 49 -4.02 -0.38 1.91
CA GLN A 49 -2.58 -0.51 1.78
C GLN A 49 -1.86 0.12 2.98
N LYS A 50 -2.20 1.38 3.32
CA LYS A 50 -1.63 2.06 4.51
C LYS A 50 -1.88 1.29 5.80
N THR A 51 -3.07 0.72 5.96
CA THR A 51 -3.42 -0.11 7.12
C THR A 51 -2.57 -1.38 7.16
N TYR A 52 -2.42 -2.06 6.03
CA TYR A 52 -1.59 -3.26 5.92
C TYR A 52 -0.11 -2.97 6.18
N TRP A 53 0.43 -1.89 5.60
CA TRP A 53 1.81 -1.48 5.83
C TRP A 53 2.07 -1.12 7.29
N THR A 54 1.18 -0.35 7.92
CA THR A 54 1.29 -0.02 9.35
C THR A 54 1.37 -1.29 10.19
N LYS A 55 0.46 -2.24 9.98
CA LYS A 55 0.49 -3.54 10.67
C LYS A 55 1.77 -4.34 10.39
N THR A 56 2.28 -4.26 9.18
CA THR A 56 3.50 -4.96 8.77
C THR A 56 4.73 -4.37 9.47
N PHE A 57 4.83 -3.05 9.55
CA PHE A 57 5.86 -2.37 10.33
C PHE A 57 5.75 -2.72 11.82
N ASP A 58 4.56 -2.63 12.41
CA ASP A 58 4.34 -2.98 13.82
C ASP A 58 4.73 -4.44 14.12
N ARG A 59 4.47 -5.36 13.18
CA ARG A 59 4.82 -6.78 13.32
C ARG A 59 6.32 -7.02 13.25
N ILE A 60 7.00 -6.46 12.25
CA ILE A 60 8.40 -6.79 11.93
C ILE A 60 9.36 -5.94 12.77
N VAL A 61 9.19 -4.62 12.76
CA VAL A 61 10.13 -3.66 13.38
C VAL A 61 9.58 -3.04 14.65
N LYS A 62 8.29 -3.19 14.95
CA LYS A 62 7.64 -2.63 16.15
C LYS A 62 7.89 -1.12 16.24
N LYS A 63 8.54 -0.66 17.32
CA LYS A 63 8.87 0.75 17.58
C LYS A 63 10.34 1.08 17.32
N LYS A 64 11.08 0.21 16.62
CA LYS A 64 12.50 0.42 16.35
C LYS A 64 12.72 1.68 15.52
N LYS A 65 13.86 2.34 15.73
CA LYS A 65 14.37 3.40 14.86
C LYS A 65 15.16 2.78 13.72
N TRP A 66 15.37 3.54 12.64
CA TRP A 66 16.16 3.11 11.48
C TRP A 66 17.52 2.50 11.84
N ALA A 67 18.23 3.10 12.81
CA ALA A 67 19.56 2.65 13.24
C ALA A 67 19.56 1.28 13.93
N GLU A 68 18.39 0.78 14.36
CA GLU A 68 18.21 -0.46 15.12
C GLU A 68 17.73 -1.62 14.24
N ILE A 69 17.44 -1.35 12.97
CA ILE A 69 16.92 -2.36 12.05
C ILE A 69 18.05 -3.27 11.58
N THR A 70 17.79 -4.57 11.68
CA THR A 70 18.67 -5.60 11.14
C THR A 70 18.40 -5.85 9.66
N ILE A 71 19.38 -6.41 8.96
CA ILE A 71 19.21 -6.75 7.55
C ILE A 71 18.11 -7.80 7.31
N HIS A 72 17.88 -8.68 8.29
CA HIS A 72 16.78 -9.65 8.27
C HIS A 72 15.43 -8.94 8.31
N GLU A 73 15.22 -8.05 9.27
CA GLU A 73 13.98 -7.26 9.36
C GLU A 73 13.77 -6.38 8.13
N PHE A 74 14.84 -5.82 7.57
CA PHE A 74 14.77 -5.08 6.31
C PHE A 74 14.34 -5.98 5.14
N ALA A 75 14.90 -7.19 5.02
CA ALA A 75 14.51 -8.16 4.01
C ALA A 75 13.05 -8.62 4.21
N ASP A 76 12.61 -8.85 5.44
CA ASP A 76 11.22 -9.22 5.74
C ASP A 76 10.23 -8.12 5.34
N LEU A 77 10.56 -6.85 5.60
CA LEU A 77 9.75 -5.70 5.13
C LEU A 77 9.67 -5.69 3.60
N ARG A 78 10.79 -5.95 2.93
CA ARG A 78 10.87 -6.03 1.48
C ARG A 78 10.04 -7.21 0.96
N ASN A 79 10.17 -8.41 1.50
CA ASN A 79 9.40 -9.59 1.10
C ASN A 79 7.89 -9.40 1.34
N ALA A 80 7.50 -8.64 2.37
CA ALA A 80 6.10 -8.26 2.61
C ALA A 80 5.50 -7.28 1.59
N GLY A 81 6.22 -6.92 0.53
CA GLY A 81 5.74 -6.07 -0.56
C GLY A 81 6.06 -4.58 -0.38
N LEU A 82 6.78 -4.18 0.68
CA LEU A 82 7.08 -2.78 0.91
C LEU A 82 8.23 -2.30 0.04
N THR A 83 8.01 -1.18 -0.63
CA THR A 83 9.04 -0.53 -1.44
C THR A 83 10.07 0.17 -0.54
N CYS A 84 11.28 0.42 -1.06
CA CYS A 84 12.27 1.25 -0.35
C CYS A 84 11.73 2.65 -0.04
N TYR A 85 10.79 3.14 -0.86
CA TYR A 85 10.15 4.42 -0.64
C TYR A 85 9.23 4.39 0.59
N ALA A 86 8.36 3.39 0.69
CA ALA A 86 7.48 3.20 1.84
C ALA A 86 8.28 3.02 3.14
N ILE A 87 9.38 2.27 3.08
CA ILE A 87 10.30 2.09 4.22
C ILE A 87 10.96 3.43 4.61
N ALA A 88 11.47 4.18 3.63
CA ALA A 88 12.08 5.48 3.88
C ALA A 88 11.10 6.48 4.52
N GLU A 89 9.87 6.52 4.03
CA GLU A 89 8.80 7.36 4.56
C GLU A 89 8.44 6.99 6.01
N HIS A 90 8.26 5.70 6.29
CA HIS A 90 7.95 5.22 7.64
C HIS A 90 9.01 5.64 8.66
N PHE A 91 10.29 5.46 8.33
CA PHE A 91 11.39 5.81 9.22
C PHE A 91 11.79 7.29 9.16
N LYS A 92 11.14 8.10 8.30
CA LYS A 92 11.47 9.51 8.07
C LYS A 92 12.94 9.72 7.71
N VAL A 93 13.48 8.85 6.86
CA VAL A 93 14.85 8.91 6.33
C VAL A 93 14.82 9.16 4.82
N SER A 94 15.94 9.58 4.24
CA SER A 94 16.03 9.76 2.80
C SER A 94 16.03 8.40 2.06
N LYS A 95 15.53 8.40 0.81
CA LYS A 95 15.60 7.21 -0.06
C LYS A 95 17.04 6.73 -0.26
N SER A 96 18.01 7.66 -0.28
CA SER A 96 19.43 7.34 -0.41
C SER A 96 19.98 6.57 0.79
N ILE A 97 19.50 6.84 2.02
CA ILE A 97 19.90 6.08 3.21
C ILE A 97 19.48 4.62 3.07
N VAL A 98 18.22 4.36 2.66
CA VAL A 98 17.70 3.00 2.47
C VAL A 98 18.41 2.27 1.32
N PHE A 99 18.66 2.97 0.21
CA PHE A 99 19.42 2.42 -0.91
C PHE A 99 20.85 2.03 -0.49
N ASN A 100 21.55 2.93 0.20
CA ASN A 100 22.91 2.67 0.69
C ASN A 100 22.97 1.53 1.69
N TYR A 101 21.94 1.35 2.52
CA TYR A 101 21.85 0.21 3.44
C TYR A 101 21.76 -1.12 2.69
N THR A 102 20.97 -1.17 1.61
CA THR A 102 20.91 -2.34 0.73
C THR A 102 22.28 -2.63 0.08
N GLN A 103 22.97 -1.58 -0.42
CA GLN A 103 24.29 -1.75 -1.05
C GLN A 103 25.37 -2.21 -0.07
N ARG A 104 25.39 -1.67 1.15
CA ARG A 104 26.36 -2.05 2.20
C ARG A 104 26.17 -3.51 2.64
N ASN A 105 24.94 -3.99 2.65
CA ASN A 105 24.58 -5.34 3.09
C ASN A 105 24.27 -6.29 1.91
N LYS A 106 24.71 -5.95 0.69
CA LYS A 106 24.27 -6.58 -0.57
C LYS A 106 24.26 -8.11 -0.53
N LYS A 107 25.35 -8.72 -0.05
CA LYS A 107 25.52 -10.17 -0.03
C LYS A 107 24.53 -10.87 0.90
N GLU A 108 24.25 -10.27 2.05
CA GLU A 108 23.32 -10.84 3.03
C GLU A 108 21.88 -10.56 2.62
N TYR A 109 21.60 -9.35 2.14
CA TYR A 109 20.30 -8.96 1.60
C TYR A 109 19.80 -9.94 0.54
N TYR A 110 20.59 -10.22 -0.50
CA TYR A 110 20.16 -11.09 -1.60
C TYR A 110 20.04 -12.58 -1.23
N LYS A 111 20.47 -12.99 -0.03
CA LYS A 111 20.18 -14.33 0.49
C LYS A 111 18.81 -14.42 1.15
N LEU A 112 18.31 -13.30 1.66
CA LEU A 112 17.08 -13.22 2.44
C LEU A 112 15.91 -12.69 1.61
N PHE A 113 16.20 -11.85 0.62
CA PHE A 113 15.22 -11.24 -0.25
C PHE A 113 14.73 -12.22 -1.31
N ASP A 114 13.42 -12.50 -1.31
CA ASP A 114 12.73 -13.29 -2.31
C ASP A 114 11.96 -12.35 -3.25
N MET A 115 12.40 -12.30 -4.51
CA MET A 115 11.82 -11.42 -5.53
C MET A 115 10.38 -11.83 -5.88
N ASP A 116 10.09 -13.13 -5.89
CA ASP A 116 8.76 -13.64 -6.26
C ASP A 116 7.78 -13.38 -5.11
N GLU A 117 8.20 -13.57 -3.87
CA GLU A 117 7.41 -13.19 -2.70
C GLU A 117 7.12 -11.70 -2.66
N TYR A 118 8.14 -10.87 -2.87
CA TYR A 118 7.97 -9.42 -2.94
C TYR A 118 6.97 -9.00 -4.01
N GLN A 119 7.06 -9.55 -5.23
CA GLN A 119 6.17 -9.15 -6.31
C GLN A 119 4.73 -9.60 -6.04
N ARG A 120 4.51 -10.84 -5.59
CA ARG A 120 3.17 -11.31 -5.20
C ARG A 120 2.54 -10.40 -4.15
N ASN A 121 3.30 -10.04 -3.11
CA ASN A 121 2.79 -9.21 -2.02
C ASN A 121 2.61 -7.74 -2.41
N LYS A 122 3.37 -7.26 -3.40
CA LYS A 122 3.23 -5.92 -3.96
C LYS A 122 2.02 -5.81 -4.90
N GLU A 123 1.80 -6.82 -5.73
CA GLU A 123 0.74 -6.85 -6.75
C GLU A 123 -0.67 -6.80 -6.16
N ILE A 124 -0.87 -7.24 -4.91
CA ILE A 124 -2.13 -7.12 -4.16
C ILE A 124 -2.68 -5.68 -4.14
N TRP A 125 -1.83 -4.68 -4.37
CA TRP A 125 -2.18 -3.25 -4.32
C TRP A 125 -2.25 -2.56 -5.68
N ASN A 126 -2.06 -3.29 -6.79
CA ASN A 126 -2.05 -2.71 -8.14
C ASN A 126 -3.43 -2.77 -8.84
N ASP A 127 -4.50 -3.10 -8.12
CA ASP A 127 -5.89 -3.10 -8.61
C ASP A 127 -6.48 -1.68 -8.76
#